data_AF-A0A0A1U7T0-F1
#
_entry.id   AF-A0A0A1U7T0-F1
#
_cell.length_a   1.000
_cell.length_b   1.000
_cell.length_c   1.000
_cell.angle_alpha   90.00
_cell.angle_beta   90.00
_cell.angle_gamma   90.00
#
_symmetry.space_group_name_H-M   'P 1'
#
loop_
_entity.id
_entity.type
_entity.pdbx_description
1 polymer ?
#
loop_
_entity_poly.entity_id
_entity_poly.type
_entity_poly.pdbx_seq_one_letter_code
_entity_poly.pdbx_strand_id
1 'polypeptide(L)'
;MAFIHPRHNVPVNIWGLDYNTSDADIKALCAKYNPISYDIPRYVVDTPISSCKIETSSSKESEKIIEKINGKEWEETKVKMMFDKHDETKKTLIFGFHPLEKNEDDIKEFLSEFDVKKVTQGVKTKGELKGDYVTVVVKDYETLNEMSKDLDGKVVSGRTIKVLCYNSNGSKIKKCFICGNYGHKTSMCPQREEHKNERTNDKKEGNKALKLKHKEKKRTMKQLEKEKKKERPDSSEKKFKKSEKSQPKELKKELKEELKVEDKQKEEVKPIEKKTKKEDYEEFLNTYVKKAKQEKEREERREKNKLKITLKKDDVKKNEPNFETKKVQKHEEKDQKKEDKRKGEVRKNFSADKKKGNTKKRD
;
A
#
# COMPACT_ATOMS: atom_id res chain seq x y z
N MET A 1 -42.97 -2.00 -0.39
CA MET A 1 -42.31 -3.15 0.26
C MET A 1 -40.96 -2.69 0.80
N ALA A 2 -40.84 -2.47 2.11
CA ALA A 2 -39.56 -2.18 2.73
C ALA A 2 -38.72 -3.46 2.71
N PHE A 3 -37.59 -3.45 2.00
CA PHE A 3 -36.63 -4.53 2.10
C PHE A 3 -36.04 -4.48 3.50
N ILE A 4 -36.53 -5.35 4.39
CA ILE A 4 -35.91 -5.60 5.68
C ILE A 4 -34.60 -6.31 5.36
N HIS A 5 -33.52 -5.54 5.24
CA HIS A 5 -32.19 -6.11 5.17
C HIS A 5 -32.00 -6.93 6.45
N PRO A 6 -31.57 -8.20 6.36
CA PRO A 6 -31.26 -8.96 7.56
C PRO A 6 -30.24 -8.16 8.37
N ARG A 7 -30.39 -8.15 9.69
CA ARG A 7 -29.49 -7.46 10.62
C ARG A 7 -28.11 -8.08 10.52
N HIS A 8 -27.35 -7.65 9.53
CA HIS A 8 -25.99 -8.09 9.32
C HIS A 8 -25.10 -7.16 10.11
N ASN A 9 -24.41 -7.74 11.09
CA ASN A 9 -23.28 -7.11 11.75
C ASN A 9 -22.29 -6.65 10.67
N VAL A 10 -21.98 -5.35 10.63
CA VAL A 10 -21.15 -4.77 9.57
C VAL A 10 -19.76 -4.48 10.14
N PRO A 11 -18.69 -5.13 9.62
CA PRO A 11 -17.33 -4.81 10.03
C PRO A 11 -16.85 -3.50 9.40
N VAL A 12 -16.30 -2.64 10.25
CA VAL A 12 -15.80 -1.30 9.92
C VAL A 12 -14.35 -1.21 10.36
N ASN A 13 -13.43 -1.00 9.42
CA ASN A 13 -12.04 -0.74 9.75
C ASN A 13 -11.80 0.76 9.87
N ILE A 14 -11.31 1.18 11.02
CA ILE A 14 -10.83 2.54 11.25
C ILE A 14 -9.31 2.52 11.06
N TRP A 15 -8.83 3.20 10.03
CA TRP A 15 -7.41 3.30 9.67
C TRP A 15 -6.83 4.65 10.11
N GLY A 16 -5.51 4.73 10.18
CA GLY A 16 -4.79 5.97 10.51
C GLY A 16 -4.63 6.22 12.01
N LEU A 17 -4.80 5.20 12.85
CA LEU A 17 -4.56 5.32 14.28
C LEU A 17 -3.06 5.35 14.59
N ASP A 18 -2.69 5.99 15.70
CA ASP A 18 -1.32 5.91 16.21
C ASP A 18 -1.09 4.54 16.86
N TYR A 19 0.11 3.97 16.74
CA TYR A 19 0.43 2.64 17.28
C TYR A 19 0.29 2.58 18.81
N ASN A 20 0.42 3.73 19.48
CA ASN A 20 0.30 3.86 20.93
C ASN A 20 -1.13 4.18 21.40
N THR A 21 -2.11 4.26 20.49
CA THR A 21 -3.51 4.55 20.87
C THR A 21 -4.03 3.46 21.81
N SER A 22 -4.59 3.86 22.96
CA SER A 22 -5.08 2.92 23.97
C SER A 22 -6.44 2.30 23.58
N ASP A 23 -6.78 1.16 24.18
CA ASP A 23 -8.10 0.53 23.98
C ASP A 23 -9.23 1.44 24.48
N ALA A 24 -8.98 2.18 25.56
CA ALA A 24 -9.94 3.10 26.13
C ALA A 24 -10.24 4.24 25.15
N ASP A 25 -9.22 4.81 24.50
CA ASP A 25 -9.38 5.89 23.51
C ASP A 25 -10.13 5.39 22.27
N ILE A 26 -9.79 4.19 21.77
CA ILE A 26 -10.49 3.56 20.64
C ILE A 26 -11.97 3.31 20.96
N LYS A 27 -12.25 2.79 22.15
CA LYS A 27 -13.62 2.54 22.61
C LYS A 27 -14.39 3.85 22.81
N ALA A 28 -13.77 4.86 23.42
CA ALA A 28 -14.36 6.19 23.60
C ALA A 28 -14.67 6.86 22.26
N LEU A 29 -13.78 6.76 21.28
CA LEU A 29 -13.98 7.27 19.92
C LEU A 29 -15.24 6.68 19.26
N CYS A 30 -15.54 5.41 19.54
CA CYS A 30 -16.65 4.69 18.92
C CYS A 30 -17.89 4.57 19.82
N ALA A 31 -17.84 5.04 21.07
CA ALA A 31 -18.86 4.77 22.08
C ALA A 31 -20.26 5.24 21.66
N LYS A 32 -20.34 6.39 20.97
CA LYS A 32 -21.59 6.97 20.45
C LYS A 32 -22.37 6.00 19.55
N TYR A 33 -21.69 5.09 18.86
CA TYR A 33 -22.29 4.19 17.86
C TYR A 33 -22.69 2.82 18.41
N ASN A 34 -22.55 2.61 19.73
CA ASN A 34 -22.83 1.34 20.41
C ASN A 34 -22.29 0.10 19.65
N PRO A 35 -20.97 -0.01 19.40
CA PRO A 35 -20.44 -1.14 18.66
C PRO A 35 -20.71 -2.47 19.36
N ILE A 36 -20.95 -3.52 18.56
CA ILE A 36 -21.20 -4.88 19.04
C ILE A 36 -19.91 -5.52 19.55
N SER A 37 -18.81 -5.32 18.80
CA SER A 37 -17.51 -5.88 19.17
C SER A 37 -16.37 -5.06 18.59
N TYR A 38 -15.19 -5.24 19.17
CA TYR A 38 -13.94 -4.63 18.74
C TYR A 38 -12.91 -5.74 18.51
N ASP A 39 -12.16 -5.63 17.43
CA ASP A 39 -10.93 -6.37 17.18
C ASP A 39 -9.78 -5.35 17.10
N ILE A 40 -8.99 -5.32 18.17
CA ILE A 40 -7.88 -4.39 18.39
C ILE A 40 -6.60 -5.22 18.49
N PRO A 41 -5.97 -5.56 17.35
CA PRO A 41 -4.83 -6.46 17.35
C PRO A 41 -3.62 -5.76 17.99
N ARG A 42 -3.09 -6.33 19.09
CA ARG A 42 -1.91 -5.83 19.80
C ARG A 42 -0.76 -6.84 19.83
N TYR A 43 0.46 -6.34 19.98
CA TYR A 43 1.62 -7.17 20.29
C TYR A 43 1.56 -7.65 21.74
N VAL A 44 1.74 -8.95 21.95
CA VAL A 44 1.68 -9.58 23.28
C VAL A 44 3.05 -9.58 23.97
N VAL A 45 4.11 -9.51 23.17
CA VAL A 45 5.52 -9.45 23.57
C VAL A 45 6.24 -8.45 22.66
N ASP A 46 7.36 -7.93 23.14
CA ASP A 46 8.24 -7.11 22.31
C ASP A 46 8.67 -7.93 21.09
N THR A 47 8.33 -7.44 19.90
CA THR A 47 8.50 -8.19 18.65
C THR A 47 9.42 -7.41 17.73
N PRO A 48 10.60 -7.96 17.37
CA PRO A 48 11.44 -7.37 16.34
C PRO A 48 10.69 -7.36 15.01
N ILE A 49 10.74 -6.25 14.29
CA ILE A 49 10.10 -6.12 12.98
C ILE A 49 11.11 -6.36 11.86
N SER A 50 10.62 -6.82 10.70
CA SER A 50 11.40 -7.02 9.47
C SER A 50 11.77 -5.69 8.79
N SER A 51 12.17 -4.70 9.59
CA SER A 51 12.59 -3.37 9.16
C SER A 51 13.65 -2.83 10.13
N CYS A 52 14.75 -2.30 9.58
CA CYS A 52 15.85 -1.74 10.36
C CYS A 52 16.18 -0.32 9.92
N LYS A 53 16.68 0.48 10.85
CA LYS A 53 17.27 1.80 10.60
C LYS A 53 18.78 1.61 10.42
N ILE A 54 19.33 2.15 9.34
CA ILE A 54 20.75 2.04 8.99
C ILE A 54 21.33 3.44 8.92
N GLU A 55 22.35 3.71 9.73
CA GLU A 55 23.10 4.97 9.70
C GLU A 55 24.40 4.77 8.91
N THR A 56 24.63 5.63 7.93
CA THR A 56 25.82 5.62 7.07
C THR A 56 26.75 6.78 7.39
N SER A 57 27.96 6.76 6.84
CA SER A 57 28.91 7.87 7.01
C SER A 57 28.52 9.13 6.24
N SER A 58 27.85 9.00 5.09
CA SER A 58 27.49 10.14 4.23
C SER A 58 26.24 9.88 3.38
N SER A 59 25.58 10.96 2.93
CA SER A 59 24.44 10.87 1.99
C SER A 59 24.81 10.17 0.68
N LYS A 60 26.05 10.36 0.18
CA LYS A 60 26.52 9.69 -1.04
C LYS A 60 26.61 8.17 -0.85
N GLU A 61 26.99 7.72 0.34
CA GLU A 61 27.03 6.29 0.64
C GLU A 61 25.63 5.70 0.75
N SER A 62 24.70 6.44 1.36
CA SER A 62 23.28 6.08 1.40
C SER A 62 22.67 5.93 0.00
N GLU A 63 22.98 6.84 -0.93
CA GLU A 63 22.53 6.76 -2.33
C GLU A 63 23.06 5.50 -3.03
N LYS A 64 24.37 5.22 -2.92
CA LYS A 64 24.97 4.00 -3.49
C LYS A 64 24.33 2.72 -2.95
N ILE A 65 24.05 2.66 -1.65
CA ILE A 65 23.39 1.51 -1.03
C ILE A 65 22.00 1.32 -1.66
N ILE A 66 21.19 2.39 -1.75
CA ILE A 66 19.85 2.31 -2.35
C ILE A 66 19.95 1.82 -3.80
N GLU A 67 20.85 2.39 -4.62
CA GLU A 67 20.99 2.01 -6.03
C GLU A 67 21.37 0.54 -6.21
N LYS A 68 22.25 0.01 -5.37
CA LYS A 68 22.73 -1.38 -5.47
C LYS A 68 21.80 -2.42 -4.81
N ILE A 69 21.15 -2.06 -3.72
CA ILE A 69 20.44 -3.03 -2.85
C ILE A 69 18.93 -2.98 -3.03
N ASN A 70 18.34 -1.83 -3.36
CA ASN A 70 16.88 -1.73 -3.44
C ASN A 70 16.31 -2.65 -4.54
N GLY A 71 15.45 -3.59 -4.16
CA GLY A 71 14.88 -4.59 -5.06
C GLY A 71 15.74 -5.83 -5.30
N LYS A 72 16.94 -5.91 -4.70
CA LYS A 72 17.80 -7.10 -4.74
C LYS A 72 17.10 -8.26 -4.02
N GLU A 73 17.31 -9.48 -4.51
CA GLU A 73 16.78 -10.68 -3.86
C GLU A 73 17.73 -11.14 -2.74
N TRP A 74 17.17 -11.35 -1.56
CA TRP A 74 17.81 -11.98 -0.41
C TRP A 74 16.92 -13.14 0.01
N GLU A 75 17.40 -14.38 -0.10
CA GLU A 75 16.60 -15.59 0.18
C GLU A 75 15.22 -15.58 -0.51
N GLU A 76 15.21 -15.33 -1.83
CA GLU A 76 14.00 -15.24 -2.67
C GLU A 76 13.04 -14.07 -2.33
N THR A 77 13.39 -13.25 -1.34
CA THR A 77 12.63 -12.08 -0.93
C THR A 77 13.28 -10.82 -1.47
N LYS A 78 12.50 -9.97 -2.15
CA LYS A 78 12.98 -8.67 -2.61
C LYS A 78 13.05 -7.69 -1.45
N VAL A 79 14.25 -7.23 -1.14
CA VAL A 79 14.45 -6.25 -0.08
C VAL A 79 14.12 -4.84 -0.58
N LYS A 80 13.72 -3.96 0.33
CA LYS A 80 13.39 -2.57 0.05
C LYS A 80 14.32 -1.66 0.85
N MET A 81 14.92 -0.68 0.17
CA MET A 81 15.75 0.34 0.80
C MET A 81 15.22 1.72 0.44
N MET A 82 15.10 2.61 1.41
CA MET A 82 14.67 3.98 1.18
C MET A 82 15.24 4.93 2.24
N PHE A 83 15.34 6.22 1.93
CA PHE A 83 15.71 7.22 2.93
C PHE A 83 14.68 7.29 4.06
N ASP A 84 15.17 7.51 5.29
CA ASP A 84 14.31 7.93 6.38
C ASP A 84 13.77 9.33 6.09
N LYS A 85 12.44 9.48 6.03
CA LYS A 85 11.77 10.74 5.71
C LYS A 85 11.97 11.80 6.79
N HIS A 86 12.35 11.39 8.00
CA HIS A 86 12.60 12.27 9.13
C HIS A 86 14.07 12.70 9.23
N ASP A 87 14.96 12.12 8.43
CA ASP A 87 16.37 12.50 8.40
C ASP A 87 16.64 13.44 7.22
N GLU A 88 16.74 14.74 7.50
CA GLU A 88 17.09 15.76 6.50
C GLU A 88 18.50 15.58 5.94
N THR A 89 19.41 14.95 6.71
CA THR A 89 20.80 14.75 6.29
C THR A 89 20.95 13.65 5.26
N LYS A 90 19.90 12.83 5.04
CA LYS A 90 19.88 11.67 4.15
C LYS A 90 21.00 10.66 4.42
N LYS A 91 21.49 10.59 5.66
CA LYS A 91 22.50 9.60 6.09
C LYS A 91 21.86 8.34 6.63
N THR A 92 20.56 8.37 6.86
CA THR A 92 19.79 7.29 7.43
C THR A 92 18.87 6.65 6.41
N LEU A 93 18.93 5.32 6.36
CA LEU A 93 18.11 4.48 5.52
C LEU A 93 17.15 3.63 6.36
N ILE A 94 16.00 3.33 5.78
CA ILE A 94 15.06 2.32 6.24
C ILE A 94 15.19 1.10 5.32
N PHE A 95 15.59 -0.02 5.92
CA PHE A 95 15.77 -1.29 5.26
C PHE A 95 14.66 -2.26 5.64
N GLY A 96 13.76 -2.55 4.70
CA GLY A 96 12.67 -3.50 4.88
C GLY A 96 12.95 -4.82 4.16
N PHE A 97 12.75 -5.95 4.86
CA PHE A 97 13.06 -7.30 4.37
C PHE A 97 11.96 -8.31 4.69
N HIS A 98 10.71 -7.85 4.87
CA HIS A 98 9.56 -8.73 5.11
C HIS A 98 9.36 -9.73 3.93
N PRO A 99 9.14 -11.03 4.19
CA PRO A 99 8.79 -11.66 5.48
C PRO A 99 9.98 -12.31 6.23
N LEU A 100 11.23 -12.00 5.90
CA LEU A 100 12.38 -12.65 6.52
C LEU A 100 12.49 -12.29 8.02
N GLU A 101 12.92 -13.28 8.81
CA GLU A 101 13.28 -13.15 10.21
C GLU A 101 14.81 -13.09 10.31
N LYS A 102 15.35 -11.88 10.28
CA LYS A 102 16.80 -11.61 10.34
C LYS A 102 17.11 -10.70 11.52
N ASN A 103 18.24 -10.95 12.18
CA ASN A 103 18.74 -10.13 13.26
C ASN A 103 19.68 -9.03 12.73
N GLU A 104 20.18 -8.17 13.62
CA GLU A 104 21.08 -7.07 13.24
C GLU A 104 22.41 -7.55 12.62
N ASP A 105 22.91 -8.71 13.04
CA ASP A 105 24.20 -9.22 12.58
C ASP A 105 24.10 -9.82 11.16
N ASP A 106 23.01 -10.52 10.86
CA ASP A 106 22.69 -10.96 9.50
C ASP A 106 22.62 -9.78 8.52
N ILE A 107 22.10 -8.64 8.99
CA ILE A 107 21.97 -7.41 8.19
C ILE A 107 23.33 -6.74 7.99
N LYS A 108 24.17 -6.70 9.03
CA LYS A 108 25.55 -6.21 8.90
C LYS A 108 26.35 -7.07 7.93
N GLU A 109 26.20 -8.39 7.99
CA GLU A 109 26.83 -9.31 7.05
C GLU A 109 26.33 -9.07 5.62
N PHE A 110 25.01 -8.94 5.42
CA PHE A 110 24.45 -8.66 4.10
C PHE A 110 24.91 -7.31 3.51
N LEU A 111 25.26 -6.35 4.36
CA LEU A 111 25.70 -5.00 3.98
C LEU A 111 27.20 -4.77 4.18
N SER A 112 27.99 -5.83 4.35
CA SER A 112 29.42 -5.73 4.68
C SER A 112 30.26 -5.04 3.61
N GLU A 113 29.76 -4.94 2.37
CA GLU A 113 30.40 -4.21 1.27
C GLU A 113 30.36 -2.68 1.44
N PHE A 114 29.57 -2.17 2.39
CA PHE A 114 29.33 -0.74 2.58
C PHE A 114 29.79 -0.25 3.94
N ASP A 115 30.12 1.04 4.03
CA ASP A 115 30.51 1.70 5.28
C ASP A 115 29.27 2.05 6.13
N VAL A 116 28.73 1.04 6.81
CA VAL A 116 27.60 1.15 7.73
C VAL A 116 28.11 1.42 9.14
N LYS A 117 27.69 2.55 9.74
CA LYS A 117 28.08 2.92 11.11
C LYS A 117 27.27 2.18 12.16
N LYS A 118 25.96 2.10 11.94
CA LYS A 118 25.03 1.55 12.92
C LYS A 118 23.84 0.93 12.22
N VAL A 119 23.47 -0.26 12.69
CA VAL A 119 22.19 -0.92 12.36
C VAL A 119 21.38 -0.91 13.65
N THR A 120 20.10 -0.57 13.55
CA THR A 120 19.17 -0.62 14.68
C THR A 120 17.89 -1.26 14.22
N GLN A 121 17.59 -2.45 14.75
CA GLN A 121 16.36 -3.15 14.44
C GLN A 121 15.18 -2.45 15.10
N GLY A 122 14.12 -2.24 14.33
CA GLY A 122 12.87 -1.77 14.91
C GLY A 122 12.30 -2.85 15.83
N VAL A 123 11.82 -2.45 17.00
CA VAL A 123 11.09 -3.32 17.91
C VAL A 123 9.71 -2.71 18.14
N LYS A 124 8.67 -3.51 17.98
CA LYS A 124 7.31 -3.15 18.38
C LYS A 124 7.08 -3.61 19.80
N THR A 125 6.75 -2.67 20.68
CA THR A 125 6.66 -2.96 22.11
C THR A 125 5.35 -3.69 22.44
N LYS A 126 5.38 -4.47 23.52
CA LYS A 126 4.20 -5.13 24.08
C LYS A 126 3.12 -4.08 24.36
N GLY A 127 1.92 -4.37 23.85
CA GLY A 127 0.77 -3.50 24.00
C GLY A 127 0.57 -2.54 22.83
N GLU A 128 1.55 -2.29 21.95
CA GLU A 128 1.31 -1.50 20.74
C GLU A 128 0.35 -2.20 19.76
N LEU A 129 -0.35 -1.41 18.95
CA LEU A 129 -1.18 -1.93 17.86
C LEU A 129 -0.31 -2.64 16.80
N LYS A 130 -0.78 -3.78 16.29
CA LYS A 130 -0.14 -4.55 15.21
C LYS A 130 -0.23 -3.86 13.84
N GLY A 131 -1.10 -2.88 13.71
CA GLY A 131 -1.27 -2.07 12.51
C GLY A 131 -1.78 -0.68 12.86
N ASP A 132 -1.94 0.15 11.85
CA ASP A 132 -2.56 1.47 11.95
C ASP A 132 -4.08 1.41 11.85
N TYR A 133 -4.68 0.22 11.97
CA TYR A 133 -6.12 0.02 11.89
C TYR A 133 -6.65 -0.89 12.99
N VAL A 134 -7.94 -0.71 13.29
CA VAL A 134 -8.75 -1.59 14.15
C VAL A 134 -10.05 -1.91 13.45
N THR A 135 -10.65 -3.04 13.78
CA THR A 135 -11.96 -3.44 13.24
C THR A 135 -13.02 -3.30 14.33
N VAL A 136 -14.08 -2.58 14.01
CA VAL A 136 -15.24 -2.33 14.87
C VAL A 136 -16.45 -2.89 14.16
N VAL A 137 -17.28 -3.67 14.87
CA VAL A 137 -18.48 -4.27 14.31
C VAL A 137 -19.69 -3.48 14.78
N VAL A 138 -20.47 -2.94 13.85
CA VAL A 138 -21.70 -2.18 14.14
C VAL A 138 -22.94 -2.97 13.73
N LYS A 139 -24.09 -2.58 14.29
CA LYS A 139 -25.36 -3.32 14.15
C LYS A 139 -25.99 -3.25 12.76
N ASP A 140 -25.93 -2.09 12.11
CA ASP A 140 -26.64 -1.82 10.88
C ASP A 140 -25.94 -0.76 10.01
N TYR A 141 -26.44 -0.62 8.78
CA TYR A 141 -25.93 0.35 7.82
C TYR A 141 -26.22 1.80 8.21
N GLU A 142 -27.26 2.06 9.00
CA GLU A 142 -27.59 3.40 9.49
C GLU A 142 -26.50 3.92 10.42
N THR A 143 -26.20 3.13 11.47
CA THR A 143 -25.08 3.38 12.39
C THR A 143 -23.75 3.52 11.64
N LEU A 144 -23.50 2.67 10.64
CA LEU A 144 -22.30 2.77 9.82
C LEU A 144 -22.23 4.09 9.04
N ASN A 145 -23.35 4.53 8.46
CA ASN A 145 -23.38 5.78 7.69
C ASN A 145 -23.12 6.99 8.58
N GLU A 146 -23.67 7.01 9.80
CA GLU A 146 -23.37 8.02 10.80
C GLU A 146 -21.89 8.00 11.19
N MET A 147 -21.37 6.83 11.56
CA MET A 147 -19.97 6.65 11.92
C MET A 147 -19.03 7.08 10.79
N SER A 148 -19.32 6.74 9.54
CA SER A 148 -18.51 7.16 8.40
C SER A 148 -18.60 8.66 8.13
N LYS A 149 -19.72 9.34 8.41
CA LYS A 149 -19.82 10.80 8.22
C LYS A 149 -19.07 11.55 9.32
N ASP A 150 -19.16 11.06 10.55
CA ASP A 150 -18.59 11.72 11.72
C ASP A 150 -17.08 11.49 11.86
N LEU A 151 -16.58 10.31 11.49
CA LEU A 151 -15.20 9.90 11.74
C LEU A 151 -14.29 9.98 10.51
N ASP A 152 -14.80 9.76 9.29
CA ASP A 152 -13.95 9.72 8.08
C ASP A 152 -13.33 11.10 7.82
N GLY A 153 -11.99 11.18 7.83
CA GLY A 153 -11.25 12.44 7.70
C GLY A 153 -11.02 13.20 9.01
N LYS A 154 -11.49 12.69 10.16
CA LYS A 154 -11.23 13.31 11.47
C LYS A 154 -9.75 13.15 11.86
N VAL A 155 -9.18 14.14 12.53
CA VAL A 155 -7.80 14.05 13.06
C VAL A 155 -7.83 13.53 14.49
N VAL A 156 -7.13 12.43 14.76
CA VAL A 156 -6.96 11.82 16.08
C VAL A 156 -5.46 11.62 16.31
N SER A 157 -4.93 12.13 17.42
CA SER A 157 -3.49 12.06 17.76
C SER A 157 -2.58 12.57 16.63
N GLY A 158 -3.00 13.65 15.96
CA GLY A 158 -2.25 14.25 14.85
C GLY A 158 -2.32 13.50 13.51
N ARG A 159 -3.09 12.42 13.41
CA ARG A 159 -3.28 11.64 12.18
C ARG A 159 -4.73 11.69 11.71
N THR A 160 -4.93 11.81 10.40
CA THR A 160 -6.26 11.72 9.79
C THR A 160 -6.71 10.26 9.75
N ILE A 161 -7.84 9.96 10.40
CA ILE A 161 -8.42 8.63 10.36
C ILE A 161 -9.26 8.44 9.10
N LYS A 162 -9.37 7.19 8.65
CA LYS A 162 -10.17 6.81 7.49
C LYS A 162 -11.08 5.65 7.83
N VAL A 163 -12.34 5.74 7.44
CA VAL A 163 -13.33 4.69 7.71
C VAL A 163 -13.53 3.86 6.46
N LEU A 164 -13.20 2.56 6.54
CA LEU A 164 -13.35 1.59 5.47
C LEU A 164 -14.31 0.48 5.88
N CYS A 165 -15.27 0.16 5.02
CA CYS A 165 -16.32 -0.82 5.34
C CYS A 165 -16.13 -2.07 4.48
N TYR A 166 -16.31 -3.24 5.07
CA TYR A 166 -16.17 -4.53 4.39
C TYR A 166 -17.44 -5.35 4.54
N ASN A 167 -17.75 -6.18 3.54
CA ASN A 167 -18.83 -7.15 3.66
C ASN A 167 -18.32 -8.43 4.35
N SER A 168 -19.22 -9.38 4.60
CA SER A 168 -18.90 -10.69 5.19
C SER A 168 -17.84 -11.47 4.40
N ASN A 169 -17.68 -11.19 3.12
CA ASN A 169 -16.71 -11.84 2.24
C ASN A 169 -15.36 -11.10 2.22
N GLY A 170 -15.13 -10.13 3.12
CA GLY A 170 -13.91 -9.33 3.18
C GLY A 170 -13.74 -8.36 2.00
N SER A 171 -14.75 -8.17 1.16
CA SER A 171 -14.72 -7.22 0.05
C SER A 171 -15.15 -5.84 0.51
N LYS A 172 -14.42 -4.81 0.08
CA LYS A 172 -14.74 -3.41 0.40
C LYS A 172 -16.11 -3.02 -0.13
N ILE A 173 -17.00 -2.55 0.75
CA ILE A 173 -18.31 -2.02 0.37
C ILE A 173 -18.10 -0.63 -0.25
N LYS A 174 -18.71 -0.41 -1.42
CA LYS A 174 -18.69 0.89 -2.08
C LYS A 174 -19.85 1.75 -1.57
N LYS A 175 -19.56 3.03 -1.31
CA LYS A 175 -20.60 4.05 -1.09
C LYS A 175 -21.45 4.19 -2.35
N CYS A 176 -22.74 4.42 -2.19
CA CYS A 176 -23.62 4.76 -3.30
C CYS A 176 -23.12 6.05 -3.97
N PHE A 177 -23.00 6.06 -5.29
CA PHE A 177 -22.48 7.23 -6.01
C PHE A 177 -23.43 8.43 -5.99
N ILE A 178 -24.74 8.19 -5.79
CA ILE A 178 -25.75 9.25 -5.79
C ILE A 178 -25.82 9.92 -4.41
N CYS A 179 -26.03 9.14 -3.34
CA CYS A 179 -26.25 9.69 -2.00
C CYS A 179 -25.05 9.58 -1.04
N GLY A 180 -23.97 8.90 -1.43
CA GLY A 180 -22.79 8.68 -0.58
C GLY A 180 -22.97 7.66 0.55
N ASN A 181 -24.17 7.10 0.75
CA ASN A 181 -24.44 6.15 1.83
C ASN A 181 -24.13 4.69 1.43
N TYR A 182 -23.85 3.85 2.42
CA TYR A 182 -23.73 2.40 2.33
C TYR A 182 -25.09 1.70 2.36
N GLY A 183 -25.11 0.41 2.02
CA GLY A 183 -26.29 -0.47 2.18
C GLY A 183 -27.10 -0.70 0.91
N HIS A 184 -26.84 0.03 -0.19
CA HIS A 184 -27.57 -0.16 -1.46
C HIS A 184 -26.69 0.10 -2.68
N LYS A 185 -27.11 -0.45 -3.82
CA LYS A 185 -26.50 -0.18 -5.13
C LYS A 185 -27.02 1.14 -5.69
N THR A 186 -26.22 1.83 -6.51
CA THR A 186 -26.61 3.08 -7.19
C THR A 186 -27.93 2.96 -7.97
N SER A 187 -28.24 1.79 -8.55
CA SER A 187 -29.50 1.56 -9.26
C SER A 187 -30.73 1.59 -8.36
N MET A 188 -30.57 1.28 -7.08
CA MET A 188 -31.62 1.22 -6.05
C MET A 188 -31.53 2.40 -5.08
N CYS A 189 -30.87 3.49 -5.47
CA CYS A 189 -30.76 4.66 -4.61
C CYS A 189 -32.13 5.36 -4.46
N PRO A 190 -32.59 5.65 -3.24
CA PRO A 190 -33.83 6.39 -3.02
C PRO A 190 -33.83 7.77 -3.69
N GLN A 191 -32.67 8.45 -3.70
CA GLN A 191 -32.50 9.78 -4.31
C GLN A 191 -32.22 9.73 -5.83
N ARG A 192 -32.46 8.58 -6.48
CA ARG A 192 -32.13 8.40 -7.90
C ARG A 192 -32.97 9.28 -8.82
N GLU A 193 -34.23 9.54 -8.48
CA GLU A 193 -35.12 10.36 -9.33
C GLU A 193 -34.76 11.84 -9.26
N GLU A 194 -34.49 12.37 -8.06
CA GLU A 194 -34.02 13.73 -7.83
C GLU A 194 -32.74 14.01 -8.65
N HIS A 195 -31.75 13.13 -8.53
CA HIS A 195 -30.48 13.27 -9.23
C HIS A 195 -30.59 13.09 -10.77
N LYS A 196 -31.61 12.37 -11.27
CA LYS A 196 -31.89 12.33 -12.71
C LYS A 196 -32.42 13.67 -13.21
N ASN A 197 -33.29 14.31 -12.43
CA ASN A 197 -33.92 15.58 -12.79
C ASN A 197 -32.90 16.73 -12.80
N GLU A 198 -32.00 16.78 -11.81
CA GLU A 198 -30.88 17.73 -11.77
C GLU A 198 -30.00 17.62 -13.02
N ARG A 199 -29.54 16.41 -13.36
CA ARG A 199 -28.72 16.20 -14.57
C ARG A 199 -29.43 16.59 -15.86
N THR A 200 -30.75 16.45 -15.95
CA THR A 200 -31.50 16.92 -17.12
C THR A 200 -31.64 18.43 -17.16
N ASN A 201 -31.69 19.11 -16.02
CA ASN A 201 -31.70 20.57 -15.95
C ASN A 201 -30.33 21.15 -16.30
N ASP A 202 -29.24 20.62 -15.75
CA ASP A 202 -27.87 21.05 -16.09
C ASP A 202 -27.58 20.87 -17.59
N LYS A 203 -28.04 19.75 -18.19
CA LYS A 203 -27.92 19.54 -19.64
C LYS A 203 -28.79 20.50 -20.45
N LYS A 204 -29.97 20.89 -19.96
CA LYS A 204 -30.82 21.88 -20.63
C LYS A 204 -30.21 23.28 -20.55
N GLU A 205 -29.62 23.66 -19.41
CA GLU A 205 -28.95 24.94 -19.23
C GLU A 205 -27.65 25.03 -20.01
N GLY A 206 -26.80 23.99 -19.97
CA GLY A 206 -25.60 23.90 -20.80
C GLY A 206 -25.91 23.98 -22.30
N ASN A 207 -26.96 23.30 -22.76
CA ASN A 207 -27.39 23.40 -24.16
C ASN A 207 -28.00 24.77 -24.52
N LYS A 208 -28.67 25.46 -23.60
CA LYS A 208 -29.13 26.85 -23.82
C LYS A 208 -27.95 27.82 -23.92
N ALA A 209 -26.95 27.69 -23.06
CA ALA A 209 -25.74 28.52 -23.08
C ALA A 209 -24.94 28.33 -24.38
N LEU A 210 -24.80 27.08 -24.84
CA LEU A 210 -24.14 26.78 -26.13
C LEU A 210 -24.93 27.33 -27.33
N LYS A 211 -26.26 27.24 -27.33
CA LYS A 211 -27.11 27.82 -28.38
C LYS A 211 -27.04 29.35 -28.41
N LEU A 212 -26.96 30.02 -27.26
CA LEU A 212 -26.79 31.47 -27.19
C LEU A 212 -25.43 31.91 -27.77
N LYS A 213 -24.33 31.26 -27.37
CA LYS A 213 -22.99 31.54 -27.93
C LYS A 213 -22.93 31.34 -29.44
N HIS A 214 -23.60 30.32 -29.97
CA HIS A 214 -23.65 30.09 -31.41
C HIS A 214 -24.50 31.14 -32.16
N LYS A 215 -25.60 31.62 -31.53
CA LYS A 215 -26.45 32.67 -32.12
C LYS A 215 -25.76 34.02 -32.12
N GLU A 216 -24.96 34.30 -31.10
CA GLU A 216 -24.15 35.52 -30.97
C GLU A 216 -23.03 35.55 -32.01
N LYS A 217 -22.20 34.49 -32.12
CA LYS A 217 -21.17 34.37 -33.17
C LYS A 217 -21.73 34.55 -34.58
N LYS A 218 -22.93 34.01 -34.85
CA LYS A 218 -23.61 34.16 -36.16
C LYS A 218 -24.08 35.59 -36.42
N ARG A 219 -24.45 36.36 -35.39
CA ARG A 219 -24.81 37.79 -35.52
C ARG A 219 -23.57 38.64 -35.80
N THR A 220 -22.46 38.39 -35.10
CA THR A 220 -21.20 39.12 -35.29
C THR A 220 -20.64 38.92 -36.69
N MET A 221 -20.64 37.67 -37.20
CA MET A 221 -20.23 37.37 -38.58
C MET A 221 -21.11 38.09 -39.63
N LYS A 222 -22.42 38.16 -39.40
CA LYS A 222 -23.35 38.83 -40.34
C LYS A 222 -23.22 40.35 -40.32
N GLN A 223 -22.78 40.96 -39.21
CA GLN A 223 -22.45 42.39 -39.13
C GLN A 223 -21.15 42.69 -39.87
N LEU A 224 -20.10 41.89 -39.65
CA LEU A 224 -18.81 42.01 -40.36
C LEU A 224 -18.96 41.88 -41.88
N GLU A 225 -19.85 41.01 -42.37
CA GLU A 225 -20.14 40.91 -43.81
C GLU A 225 -20.90 42.12 -44.38
N LYS A 226 -21.76 42.76 -43.58
CA LYS A 226 -22.50 43.96 -44.01
C LYS A 226 -21.60 45.18 -44.08
N GLU A 227 -20.66 45.33 -43.16
CA GLU A 227 -19.67 46.42 -43.18
C GLU A 227 -18.72 46.29 -44.37
N LYS A 228 -18.23 45.08 -44.65
CA LYS A 228 -17.40 44.79 -45.84
C LYS A 228 -18.09 45.05 -47.18
N LYS A 229 -19.43 45.05 -47.22
CA LYS A 229 -20.19 45.39 -48.44
C LYS A 229 -20.42 46.89 -48.61
N LYS A 230 -20.31 47.70 -47.55
CA LYS A 230 -20.44 49.16 -47.63
C LYS A 230 -19.13 49.87 -48.00
N GLU A 231 -17.98 49.20 -47.84
CA GLU A 231 -16.66 49.73 -48.23
C GLU A 231 -16.24 49.38 -49.67
N ARG A 232 -17.18 49.05 -50.56
CA ARG A 232 -16.86 49.02 -52.00
C ARG A 232 -17.10 50.41 -52.58
N PRO A 233 -16.05 51.21 -52.82
CA PRO A 233 -16.19 52.47 -53.52
C PRO A 233 -16.67 52.21 -54.96
N ASP A 234 -17.57 53.09 -55.39
CA ASP A 234 -18.15 53.11 -56.72
C ASP A 234 -17.04 53.20 -57.78
N SER A 235 -17.03 52.24 -58.69
CA SER A 235 -15.97 52.08 -59.68
C SER A 235 -16.24 52.97 -60.88
N SER A 236 -15.86 54.24 -60.78
CA SER A 236 -15.70 55.10 -61.94
C SER A 236 -14.61 56.15 -61.70
N GLU A 237 -13.35 55.74 -61.66
CA GLU A 237 -12.30 56.53 -62.32
C GLU A 237 -11.02 55.73 -62.54
N LYS A 238 -10.50 55.89 -63.75
CA LYS A 238 -9.49 55.08 -64.39
C LYS A 238 -8.26 55.96 -64.57
N LYS A 239 -7.08 55.38 -64.28
CA LYS A 239 -5.71 55.84 -64.58
C LYS A 239 -5.03 56.69 -63.48
N PHE A 240 -4.06 56.13 -62.76
CA PHE A 240 -2.61 56.32 -62.99
C PHE A 240 -1.76 55.58 -61.93
N LYS A 241 -0.61 55.03 -62.38
CA LYS A 241 0.66 54.66 -61.67
C LYS A 241 0.56 53.96 -60.30
N LYS A 242 0.91 52.67 -60.17
CA LYS A 242 2.27 52.08 -60.15
C LYS A 242 3.15 52.58 -58.98
N SER A 243 3.00 51.98 -57.80
CA SER A 243 4.08 51.50 -56.92
C SER A 243 3.50 50.94 -55.62
N GLU A 244 4.29 50.07 -54.98
CA GLU A 244 4.11 49.48 -53.64
C GLU A 244 3.10 48.34 -53.46
N LYS A 245 3.72 47.16 -53.56
CA LYS A 245 3.22 45.82 -53.31
C LYS A 245 3.75 45.42 -51.93
N SER A 246 2.95 44.65 -51.19
CA SER A 246 3.21 44.05 -49.86
C SER A 246 2.64 44.90 -48.70
N GLN A 247 1.76 44.44 -47.81
CA GLN A 247 1.10 43.17 -47.54
C GLN A 247 -0.30 43.47 -46.96
N PRO A 248 -1.36 42.71 -47.30
CA PRO A 248 -2.01 41.94 -46.23
C PRO A 248 -2.60 40.63 -46.80
N LYS A 249 -1.77 39.58 -46.93
CA LYS A 249 -2.22 38.23 -47.32
C LYS A 249 -2.04 37.17 -46.24
N GLU A 250 -1.32 37.45 -45.14
CA GLU A 250 -1.12 36.48 -44.05
C GLU A 250 -2.29 36.40 -43.07
N LEU A 251 -2.87 37.53 -42.64
CA LEU A 251 -4.01 37.54 -41.71
C LEU A 251 -5.31 36.91 -42.25
N LYS A 252 -5.48 36.79 -43.57
CA LYS A 252 -6.63 36.10 -44.18
C LYS A 252 -6.42 34.61 -44.37
N LYS A 253 -5.19 34.11 -44.26
CA LYS A 253 -4.87 32.68 -44.40
C LYS A 253 -4.99 31.97 -43.05
N GLU A 254 -4.55 32.61 -41.96
CA GLU A 254 -4.66 32.06 -40.60
C GLU A 254 -6.12 31.91 -40.13
N LEU A 255 -6.98 32.93 -40.31
CA LEU A 255 -8.40 32.82 -39.92
C LEU A 255 -9.20 31.78 -40.74
N LYS A 256 -8.74 31.44 -41.94
CA LYS A 256 -9.41 30.47 -42.83
C LYS A 256 -8.88 29.05 -42.64
N GLU A 257 -7.72 28.88 -42.02
CA GLU A 257 -7.20 27.59 -41.55
C GLU A 257 -7.83 27.19 -40.21
N GLU A 258 -7.99 28.11 -39.25
CA GLU A 258 -8.66 27.79 -37.96
C GLU A 258 -10.12 27.33 -38.14
N LEU A 259 -10.89 27.95 -39.05
CA LEU A 259 -12.26 27.53 -39.37
C LEU A 259 -12.34 26.19 -40.12
N LYS A 260 -11.27 25.77 -40.81
CA LYS A 260 -11.20 24.44 -41.47
C LYS A 260 -10.76 23.33 -40.52
N VAL A 261 -10.09 23.65 -39.42
CA VAL A 261 -9.70 22.69 -38.38
C VAL A 261 -10.89 22.32 -37.48
N GLU A 262 -11.80 23.25 -37.18
CA GLU A 262 -12.99 22.93 -36.36
C GLU A 262 -14.09 22.15 -37.11
N ASP A 263 -14.29 22.39 -38.42
CA ASP A 263 -15.32 21.66 -39.19
C ASP A 263 -14.86 20.26 -39.65
N LYS A 264 -13.55 20.02 -39.80
CA LYS A 264 -13.02 18.65 -40.04
C LYS A 264 -13.07 17.74 -38.81
N GLN A 265 -13.25 18.28 -37.60
CA GLN A 265 -13.42 17.47 -36.39
C GLN A 265 -14.88 17.01 -36.16
N LYS A 266 -15.83 17.38 -37.03
CA LYS A 266 -17.26 17.01 -36.88
C LYS A 266 -17.82 16.04 -37.91
N GLU A 267 -17.10 15.73 -39.00
CA GLU A 267 -17.60 14.81 -40.04
C GLU A 267 -16.97 13.41 -40.07
N GLU A 268 -15.92 13.13 -39.28
CA GLU A 268 -15.37 11.78 -39.11
C GLU A 268 -15.77 11.15 -37.77
N VAL A 269 -17.08 11.01 -37.50
CA VAL A 269 -17.56 10.11 -36.43
C VAL A 269 -18.76 9.30 -36.91
N LYS A 270 -18.50 8.31 -37.76
CA LYS A 270 -19.22 7.03 -37.89
C LYS A 270 -18.25 5.96 -38.41
N PRO A 271 -18.46 4.66 -38.16
CA PRO A 271 -18.33 3.92 -36.92
C PRO A 271 -17.07 3.02 -36.95
N ILE A 272 -15.98 3.42 -36.27
CA ILE A 272 -14.73 2.62 -36.13
C ILE A 272 -14.74 1.81 -34.80
N GLU A 273 -15.92 1.46 -34.26
CA GLU A 273 -16.02 0.85 -32.91
C GLU A 273 -16.14 -0.68 -32.89
N LYS A 274 -16.01 -1.38 -34.02
CA LYS A 274 -16.15 -2.85 -34.08
C LYS A 274 -14.90 -3.63 -34.47
N LYS A 275 -13.85 -3.01 -35.01
CA LYS A 275 -12.61 -3.74 -35.37
C LYS A 275 -11.52 -3.69 -34.29
N THR A 276 -11.40 -2.58 -33.56
CA THR A 276 -10.42 -2.41 -32.46
C THR A 276 -10.71 -3.30 -31.25
N LYS A 277 -11.98 -3.61 -30.95
CA LYS A 277 -12.35 -4.49 -29.83
C LYS A 277 -11.88 -5.94 -29.97
N LYS A 278 -11.57 -6.41 -31.18
CA LYS A 278 -11.15 -7.80 -31.39
C LYS A 278 -9.67 -7.99 -31.06
N GLU A 279 -8.84 -7.03 -31.45
CA GLU A 279 -7.40 -7.03 -31.15
C GLU A 279 -7.15 -6.82 -29.64
N ASP A 280 -7.88 -5.90 -29.01
CA ASP A 280 -7.82 -5.69 -27.55
C ASP A 280 -8.26 -6.94 -26.75
N TYR A 281 -9.20 -7.71 -27.30
CA TYR A 281 -9.70 -8.93 -26.65
C TYR A 281 -8.72 -10.10 -26.80
N GLU A 282 -8.06 -10.24 -27.97
CA GLU A 282 -7.01 -11.24 -28.18
C GLU A 282 -5.77 -10.97 -27.31
N GLU A 283 -5.39 -9.70 -27.13
CA GLU A 283 -4.29 -9.33 -26.21
C GLU A 283 -4.66 -9.62 -24.75
N PHE A 284 -5.90 -9.35 -24.35
CA PHE A 284 -6.41 -9.69 -23.02
C PHE A 284 -6.40 -11.22 -22.78
N LEU A 285 -6.86 -12.02 -23.74
CA LEU A 285 -6.84 -13.48 -23.64
C LEU A 285 -5.41 -14.04 -23.56
N ASN A 286 -4.48 -13.52 -24.37
CA ASN A 286 -3.08 -13.92 -24.33
C ASN A 286 -2.43 -13.61 -22.97
N THR A 287 -2.77 -12.46 -22.39
CA THR A 287 -2.31 -12.10 -21.04
C THR A 287 -2.88 -13.04 -19.97
N TYR A 288 -4.15 -13.40 -20.08
CA TYR A 288 -4.81 -14.31 -19.15
C TYR A 288 -4.21 -15.73 -19.21
N VAL A 289 -3.99 -16.26 -20.41
CA VAL A 289 -3.36 -17.59 -20.62
C VAL A 289 -1.93 -17.62 -20.09
N LYS A 290 -1.14 -16.55 -20.29
CA LYS A 290 0.21 -16.44 -19.72
C LYS A 290 0.19 -16.48 -18.19
N LYS A 291 -0.74 -15.75 -17.55
CA LYS A 291 -0.90 -15.78 -16.08
C LYS A 291 -1.30 -17.16 -15.56
N ALA A 292 -2.24 -17.83 -16.22
CA ALA A 292 -2.67 -19.18 -15.84
C ALA A 292 -1.52 -20.21 -15.95
N LYS A 293 -0.69 -20.14 -17.00
CA LYS A 293 0.52 -20.98 -17.13
C LYS A 293 1.53 -20.72 -16.01
N GLN A 294 1.76 -19.45 -15.66
CA GLN A 294 2.68 -19.07 -14.60
C GLN A 294 2.20 -19.53 -13.21
N GLU A 295 0.89 -19.48 -12.96
CA GLU A 295 0.29 -19.95 -11.71
C GLU A 295 0.40 -21.48 -11.58
N LYS A 296 0.14 -22.22 -12.65
CA LYS A 296 0.34 -23.67 -12.70
C LYS A 296 1.80 -24.07 -12.43
N GLU A 297 2.76 -23.36 -13.03
CA GLU A 297 4.19 -23.62 -12.79
C GLU A 297 4.59 -23.35 -11.31
N ARG A 298 4.01 -22.31 -10.70
CA ARG A 298 4.22 -22.02 -9.26
C ARG A 298 3.64 -23.12 -8.37
N GLU A 299 2.47 -23.64 -8.71
CA GLU A 299 1.83 -24.74 -7.97
C GLU A 299 2.65 -26.04 -8.08
N GLU A 300 3.13 -26.40 -9.27
CA GLU A 300 4.02 -27.55 -9.47
C GLU A 300 5.33 -27.41 -8.67
N ARG A 301 5.90 -26.20 -8.58
CA ARG A 301 7.08 -25.94 -7.72
C ARG A 301 6.77 -26.11 -6.23
N ARG A 302 5.59 -25.66 -5.77
CA ARG A 302 5.16 -25.84 -4.37
C ARG A 302 5.00 -27.32 -4.02
N GLU A 303 4.39 -28.11 -4.90
CA GLU A 303 4.23 -29.56 -4.71
C GLU A 303 5.59 -30.29 -4.72
N LYS A 304 6.49 -29.94 -5.64
CA LYS A 304 7.87 -30.47 -5.63
C LYS A 304 8.62 -30.14 -4.33
N ASN A 305 8.44 -28.93 -3.79
CA ASN A 305 9.06 -28.55 -2.53
C ASN A 305 8.45 -29.28 -1.33
N LYS A 306 7.12 -29.49 -1.29
CA LYS A 306 6.48 -30.32 -0.27
C LYS A 306 7.04 -31.75 -0.27
N LEU A 307 7.18 -32.37 -1.45
CA LEU A 307 7.73 -33.71 -1.60
C LEU A 307 9.20 -33.81 -1.13
N LYS A 308 10.02 -32.79 -1.40
CA LYS A 308 11.39 -32.73 -0.89
C LYS A 308 11.45 -32.65 0.64
N ILE A 309 10.52 -31.91 1.26
CA ILE A 309 10.45 -31.78 2.72
C ILE A 309 10.02 -33.11 3.36
N THR A 310 9.06 -33.83 2.76
CA THR A 310 8.64 -35.14 3.28
C THR A 310 9.74 -36.18 3.18
N LEU A 311 10.45 -36.27 2.04
CA LEU A 311 11.57 -37.20 1.88
C LEU A 311 12.69 -36.95 2.90
N LYS A 312 13.05 -35.68 3.16
CA LYS A 312 14.05 -35.34 4.18
C LYS A 312 13.64 -35.75 5.60
N LYS A 313 12.35 -35.74 5.92
CA LYS A 313 11.86 -36.17 7.24
C LYS A 313 11.99 -37.69 7.43
N ASP A 314 11.80 -38.46 6.38
CA ASP A 314 11.92 -39.91 6.43
C ASP A 314 13.39 -40.36 6.58
N ASP A 315 14.33 -39.64 5.96
CA ASP A 315 15.77 -39.90 6.13
C ASP A 315 16.27 -39.53 7.53
N VAL A 316 15.76 -38.44 8.13
CA VAL A 316 16.10 -38.06 9.51
C VAL A 316 15.58 -39.08 10.52
N LYS A 317 14.39 -39.65 10.31
CA LYS A 317 13.84 -40.70 11.18
C LYS A 317 14.63 -42.01 11.17
N LYS A 318 15.36 -42.31 10.09
CA LYS A 318 16.21 -43.51 10.03
C LYS A 318 17.55 -43.36 10.76
N ASN A 319 17.98 -42.12 11.02
CA ASN A 319 19.24 -41.81 11.68
C ASN A 319 19.08 -41.24 13.11
N GLU A 320 17.87 -41.18 13.65
CA GLU A 320 17.70 -40.87 15.07
C GLU A 320 18.11 -42.09 15.91
N PRO A 321 19.18 -42.00 16.73
CA PRO A 321 19.55 -43.08 17.63
C PRO A 321 18.41 -43.33 18.60
N ASN A 322 17.99 -44.59 18.71
CA ASN A 322 16.89 -45.06 19.53
C ASN A 322 16.89 -44.35 20.91
N PHE A 323 15.77 -43.70 21.26
CA PHE A 323 15.66 -42.83 22.43
C PHE A 323 16.00 -43.55 23.75
N GLU A 324 15.96 -44.88 23.76
CA GLU A 324 16.39 -45.72 24.88
C GLU A 324 17.91 -45.70 25.13
N THR A 325 18.75 -45.66 24.10
CA THR A 325 20.22 -45.63 24.31
C THR A 325 20.71 -44.31 24.87
N LYS A 326 20.04 -43.19 24.56
CA LYS A 326 20.33 -41.87 25.17
C LYS A 326 19.97 -41.79 26.66
N LYS A 327 18.99 -42.57 27.13
CA LYS A 327 18.65 -42.62 28.57
C LYS A 327 19.70 -43.37 29.38
N VAL A 328 20.28 -44.44 28.82
CA VAL A 328 21.32 -45.24 29.48
C VAL A 328 22.62 -44.44 29.62
N GLN A 329 23.07 -43.78 28.54
CA GLN A 329 24.29 -42.96 28.58
C GLN A 329 24.20 -41.80 29.57
N LYS A 330 23.02 -41.17 29.70
CA LYS A 330 22.80 -40.07 30.66
C LYS A 330 22.78 -40.54 32.11
N HIS A 331 22.51 -41.83 32.36
CA HIS A 331 22.57 -42.39 33.71
C HIS A 331 24.02 -42.73 34.09
N GLU A 332 24.77 -43.35 33.17
CA GLU A 332 26.20 -43.65 33.37
C GLU A 332 27.02 -42.38 33.62
N GLU A 333 26.77 -41.30 32.87
CA GLU A 333 27.50 -40.03 33.04
C GLU A 333 27.18 -39.34 34.40
N LYS A 334 25.98 -39.55 34.94
CA LYS A 334 25.61 -39.07 36.27
C LYS A 334 26.28 -39.88 37.38
N ASP A 335 26.42 -41.18 37.18
CA ASP A 335 27.04 -42.07 38.17
C ASP A 335 28.57 -41.85 38.19
N GLN A 336 29.21 -41.60 37.05
CA GLN A 336 30.62 -41.19 36.96
C GLN A 336 30.90 -39.87 37.66
N LYS A 337 30.05 -38.84 37.45
CA LYS A 337 30.18 -37.55 38.16
C LYS A 337 30.03 -37.68 39.68
N LYS A 338 29.22 -38.62 40.16
CA LYS A 338 29.10 -38.89 41.61
C LYS A 338 30.35 -39.57 42.15
N GLU A 339 30.95 -40.49 41.39
CA GLU A 339 32.16 -41.19 41.80
C GLU A 339 33.36 -40.25 41.90
N ASP A 340 33.54 -39.36 40.93
CA ASP A 340 34.62 -38.36 40.94
C ASP A 340 34.49 -37.38 42.11
N LYS A 341 33.26 -37.02 42.48
CA LYS A 341 32.99 -36.18 43.66
C LYS A 341 33.40 -36.87 44.96
N ARG A 342 33.14 -38.17 45.09
CA ARG A 342 33.56 -38.97 46.26
C ARG A 342 35.09 -39.09 46.35
N LYS A 343 35.77 -39.30 45.22
CA LYS A 343 37.25 -39.35 45.18
C LYS A 343 37.89 -38.02 45.57
N GLY A 344 37.24 -36.89 45.24
CA GLY A 344 37.69 -35.55 45.63
C GLY A 344 37.62 -35.26 47.13
N GLU A 345 36.60 -35.77 47.83
CA GLU A 345 36.44 -35.56 49.29
C GLU A 345 37.42 -36.38 50.12
N VAL A 346 37.73 -37.62 49.71
CA VAL A 346 38.71 -38.46 50.42
C VAL A 346 40.12 -37.82 50.41
N ARG A 347 40.49 -37.09 49.35
CA ARG A 347 41.78 -36.39 49.27
C ARG A 347 41.89 -35.16 50.19
N LYS A 348 40.78 -34.53 50.58
CA LYS A 348 40.82 -33.36 51.47
C LYS A 348 41.06 -33.74 52.94
N ASN A 349 40.64 -34.93 53.35
CA ASN A 349 40.80 -35.37 54.74
C ASN A 349 42.24 -35.84 55.06
N PHE A 350 43.03 -36.25 54.07
CA PHE A 350 44.43 -36.65 54.28
C PHE A 350 45.43 -35.48 54.45
N SER A 351 45.05 -34.25 54.08
CA SER A 351 45.95 -33.08 54.17
C SER A 351 45.86 -32.30 55.48
N ALA A 352 44.92 -32.65 56.38
CA ALA A 352 44.75 -31.94 57.66
C ALA A 352 45.72 -32.43 58.76
N ASP A 353 46.24 -33.66 58.67
CA ASP A 353 47.09 -34.24 59.72
C ASP A 353 48.59 -33.85 59.65
N LYS A 354 49.05 -33.21 58.57
CA LYS A 354 50.48 -32.86 58.40
C LYS A 354 50.90 -31.49 58.94
N LYS A 355 50.02 -30.71 59.58
CA LYS A 355 50.31 -29.33 60.02
C LYS A 355 50.50 -29.13 61.54
N LYS A 356 50.65 -30.19 62.33
CA LYS A 356 50.98 -30.09 63.77
C LYS A 356 52.37 -30.67 64.04
N GLY A 357 53.42 -29.89 63.81
CA GLY A 357 54.76 -30.32 64.22
C GLY A 357 55.89 -29.46 63.68
N ASN A 358 55.92 -28.17 63.98
CA ASN A 358 57.21 -27.46 64.04
C ASN A 358 57.12 -26.12 64.77
N THR A 359 57.15 -26.16 66.10
CA THR A 359 57.50 -24.98 66.93
C THR A 359 58.19 -25.47 68.19
N LYS A 360 59.52 -25.60 68.14
CA LYS A 360 60.34 -25.67 69.36
C LYS A 360 61.76 -25.14 69.13
N LYS A 361 62.03 -24.03 69.85
CA LYS A 361 63.29 -23.56 70.43
C LYS A 361 64.45 -23.17 69.51
N ARG A 362 64.91 -21.93 69.70
CA ARG A 362 66.27 -21.62 70.18
C ARG A 362 66.27 -20.23 70.85
N ASP A 363 66.56 -20.25 72.15
CA ASP A 363 67.31 -19.21 72.84
C ASP A 363 68.80 -19.33 72.48
#